data_AF-A0A7G3ZYB9-F1
#
_entry.id   AF-A0A7G3ZYB9-F1
#
_cell.length_a   1.000
_cell.length_b   1.000
_cell.length_c   1.000
_cell.angle_alpha   90.00
_cell.angle_beta   90.00
_cell.angle_gamma   90.00
#
_symmetry.space_group_name_H-M   'P 1'
#
loop_
_entity.id
_entity.type
_entity.pdbx_description
1 polymer ?
#
loop_
_entity_poly.entity_id
_entity_poly.type
_entity_poly.pdbx_seq_one_letter_code
_entity_poly.pdbx_strand_id
1 'polypeptide(L)'
;MHEKNIQPQQIPKLISLTAEVIKKTNPHLFFTLYKNKDLPSQIEDQYVNPSIQTLVKEHENIYFANAKERKEVVNDRSFRIETNCFFKNGTGLAMTAVGSGIHLGIYYILRSAGASYSTTVTFLACIPVTIIVTACFSPCATILLAKGIARGITPSVPNEEIDLTDVVHDIESQKLKTSP
;
A
#
# COMPACT_ATOMS: atom_id res chain seq x y z
N MET A 1 64.26 20.00 -24.23
CA MET A 1 63.01 20.16 -25.01
C MET A 1 61.93 19.34 -24.32
N HIS A 2 61.01 20.00 -23.62
CA HIS A 2 59.84 19.34 -23.02
C HIS A 2 58.60 19.94 -23.68
N GLU A 3 57.98 19.13 -24.52
CA GLU A 3 56.76 19.43 -25.22
C GLU A 3 55.62 19.46 -24.19
N LYS A 4 55.12 20.66 -23.91
CA LYS A 4 54.02 20.87 -22.97
C LYS A 4 52.76 20.34 -23.65
N ASN A 5 52.33 19.14 -23.28
CA ASN A 5 51.09 18.53 -23.74
C ASN A 5 49.91 19.35 -23.19
N ILE A 6 49.44 20.32 -23.98
CA ILE A 6 48.26 21.12 -23.68
C ILE A 6 47.07 20.21 -23.96
N GLN A 7 46.56 19.54 -22.91
CA GLN A 7 45.25 18.92 -23.02
C GLN A 7 44.21 20.01 -23.32
N PRO A 8 43.33 19.82 -24.32
CA PRO A 8 42.33 20.81 -24.65
C PRO A 8 41.40 20.97 -23.43
N GLN A 9 41.32 22.19 -22.89
CA GLN A 9 40.25 22.55 -21.97
C GLN A 9 38.92 22.26 -22.67
N GLN A 10 38.23 21.21 -22.24
CA GLN A 10 36.88 20.91 -22.71
C GLN A 10 35.99 22.08 -22.29
N ILE A 11 35.73 23.00 -23.23
CA ILE A 11 34.77 24.08 -23.04
C ILE A 11 33.43 23.40 -22.76
N PRO A 12 32.81 23.60 -21.58
CA PRO A 12 31.55 22.97 -21.25
C PRO A 12 30.51 23.42 -22.29
N LYS A 13 29.74 22.46 -22.80
CA LYS A 13 28.72 22.73 -23.81
C LYS A 13 27.74 23.75 -23.25
N LEU A 14 27.22 24.63 -24.12
CA LEU A 14 26.25 25.66 -23.74
C LEU A 14 25.07 25.06 -22.97
N ILE A 15 24.63 23.86 -23.37
CA ILE A 15 23.56 23.10 -22.73
C ILE A 15 23.90 22.76 -21.26
N SER A 16 25.13 22.33 -20.95
CA SER A 16 25.55 22.03 -19.57
C SER A 16 25.67 23.30 -18.71
N LEU A 17 26.11 24.42 -19.28
CA LEU A 17 26.15 25.71 -18.60
C LEU A 17 24.74 26.23 -18.29
N THR A 18 23.83 26.13 -19.26
CA THR A 18 22.42 26.51 -19.07
C THR A 18 21.76 25.62 -18.02
N ALA A 19 22.03 24.32 -18.02
CA ALA A 19 21.54 23.42 -16.97
C ALA A 19 22.11 23.79 -15.58
N GLU A 20 23.39 24.13 -15.46
CA GLU A 20 23.96 24.54 -14.18
C GLU A 20 23.36 25.85 -13.66
N VAL A 21 23.10 26.81 -14.56
CA VAL A 21 22.42 28.07 -14.22
C VAL A 21 20.98 27.82 -13.79
N ILE A 22 20.22 26.99 -14.53
CA ILE A 22 18.84 26.61 -14.18
C ILE A 22 18.81 25.92 -12.82
N LYS A 23 19.72 24.98 -12.56
CA LYS A 23 19.85 24.32 -11.25
C LYS A 23 20.06 25.31 -10.10
N LYS A 24 20.84 26.37 -10.31
CA LYS A 24 21.13 27.38 -9.29
C LYS A 24 20.03 28.44 -9.11
N THR A 25 19.32 28.80 -10.17
CA THR A 25 18.37 29.94 -10.16
C THR A 25 16.90 29.52 -10.12
N ASN A 26 16.52 28.46 -10.84
CA ASN A 26 15.18 27.91 -10.84
C ASN A 26 15.18 26.43 -11.24
N PRO A 27 15.45 25.50 -10.33
CA PRO A 27 15.52 24.07 -10.64
C PRO A 27 14.18 23.49 -11.14
N HIS A 28 13.06 24.18 -10.98
CA HIS A 28 11.75 23.71 -11.45
C HIS A 28 11.55 23.89 -12.96
N LEU A 29 12.35 24.75 -13.61
CA LEU A 29 12.32 24.92 -15.07
C LEU A 29 12.65 23.63 -15.82
N PHE A 30 13.36 22.70 -15.16
CA PHE A 30 13.66 21.38 -15.71
C PHE A 30 12.40 20.54 -15.98
N PHE A 31 11.34 20.67 -15.18
CA PHE A 31 10.08 19.96 -15.40
C PHE A 31 9.31 20.52 -16.60
N THR A 32 9.39 21.84 -16.81
CA THR A 32 8.82 22.51 -18.00
C THR A 32 9.57 22.11 -19.27
N LEU A 33 10.89 21.96 -19.19
CA LEU A 33 11.74 21.51 -20.29
C LEU A 33 11.53 20.02 -20.63
N TYR A 34 11.22 19.19 -19.64
CA TYR A 34 10.91 17.77 -19.82
C TYR A 34 9.69 17.54 -20.73
N LYS A 35 8.65 18.38 -20.63
CA LYS A 35 7.46 18.32 -21.52
C LYS A 35 7.77 18.60 -23.00
N ASN A 36 8.88 19.28 -23.32
CA ASN A 36 9.20 19.79 -24.66
C ASN A 36 10.14 18.90 -25.51
N LYS A 37 10.37 17.64 -25.10
CA LYS A 37 11.06 16.54 -25.84
C LYS A 37 12.16 16.95 -26.84
N ASP A 38 13.39 16.93 -26.34
CA ASP A 38 14.56 16.19 -26.85
C ASP A 38 15.76 16.64 -26.00
N LEU A 39 15.73 16.30 -24.70
CA LEU A 39 16.88 16.56 -23.85
C LEU A 39 17.91 15.43 -24.05
N PRO A 40 19.21 15.77 -24.21
CA PRO A 40 20.26 14.76 -24.17
C PRO A 40 20.20 14.01 -22.83
N SER A 41 20.31 12.68 -22.87
CA SER A 41 20.24 11.80 -21.69
C SER A 41 21.17 12.24 -20.55
N GLN A 42 22.34 12.79 -20.86
CA GLN A 42 23.29 13.32 -19.88
C GLN A 42 22.72 14.47 -19.03
N ILE A 43 21.85 15.32 -19.59
CA ILE A 43 21.24 16.43 -18.85
C ILE A 43 20.05 15.94 -18.04
N GLU A 44 19.26 15.04 -18.62
CA GLU A 44 18.15 14.38 -17.94
C GLU A 44 18.63 13.66 -16.69
N ASP A 45 19.66 12.81 -16.80
CA ASP A 45 20.18 12.02 -15.69
C ASP A 45 20.87 12.87 -14.61
N GLN A 46 21.55 13.95 -14.99
CA GLN A 46 22.36 14.72 -14.06
C GLN A 46 21.61 15.88 -13.39
N TYR A 47 20.56 16.41 -14.03
CA TYR A 47 19.90 17.64 -13.58
C TYR A 47 18.39 17.50 -13.39
N VAL A 48 17.72 16.66 -14.17
CA VAL A 48 16.26 16.50 -14.12
C VAL A 48 15.87 15.35 -13.17
N ASN A 49 16.47 14.17 -13.38
CA ASN A 49 16.21 12.97 -12.60
C ASN A 49 16.43 13.15 -11.08
N PRO A 50 17.50 13.81 -10.60
CA PRO A 50 17.70 14.00 -9.16
C PRO A 50 16.59 14.85 -8.50
N SER A 51 16.09 15.86 -9.22
CA SER A 51 14.99 16.70 -8.75
C SER A 51 13.66 15.95 -8.74
N ILE A 52 13.38 15.15 -9.79
CA ILE A 52 12.22 14.24 -9.81
C ILE A 52 12.31 13.24 -8.66
N GLN A 53 13.47 12.60 -8.46
CA GLN A 53 13.66 11.61 -7.41
C GLN A 53 13.49 12.19 -6.00
N THR A 54 13.87 13.46 -5.80
CA THR A 54 13.65 14.13 -4.51
C THR A 54 12.16 14.31 -4.23
N LEU A 55 11.39 14.78 -5.23
CA LEU A 55 9.94 14.92 -5.12
C LEU A 55 9.24 13.56 -4.91
N VAL A 56 9.66 12.53 -5.67
CA VAL A 56 9.15 11.17 -5.50
C VAL A 56 9.40 10.69 -4.07
N LYS A 57 10.62 10.88 -3.55
CA LYS A 57 10.97 10.45 -2.19
C LYS A 57 10.16 11.19 -1.11
N GLU A 58 9.89 12.47 -1.30
CA GLU A 58 9.06 13.26 -0.39
C GLU A 58 7.62 12.72 -0.34
N HIS A 59 7.02 12.49 -1.50
CA HIS A 59 5.68 11.91 -1.60
C HIS A 59 5.62 10.45 -1.14
N GLU A 60 6.64 9.65 -1.40
CA GLU A 60 6.74 8.30 -0.82
C GLU A 60 6.70 8.35 0.71
N ASN A 61 7.40 9.30 1.34
CA ASN A 61 7.37 9.46 2.79
C ASN A 61 5.96 9.85 3.29
N ILE A 62 5.27 10.75 2.60
CA ILE A 62 3.89 11.14 2.91
C ILE A 62 2.96 9.94 2.78
N TYR A 63 3.07 9.20 1.67
CA TYR A 63 2.31 7.98 1.45
C TYR A 63 2.55 6.93 2.54
N PHE A 64 3.81 6.69 2.92
CA PHE A 64 4.15 5.76 4.00
C PHE A 64 3.62 6.22 5.37
N ALA A 65 3.63 7.52 5.65
CA ALA A 65 3.03 8.08 6.86
C ALA A 65 1.52 7.85 6.88
N ASN A 66 0.82 8.18 5.79
CA ASN A 66 -0.63 7.97 5.65
C ASN A 66 -1.01 6.48 5.72
N ALA A 67 -0.19 5.59 5.14
CA ALA A 67 -0.37 4.15 5.22
C ALA A 67 -0.21 3.62 6.65
N LYS A 68 0.72 4.19 7.42
CA LYS A 68 0.91 3.87 8.83
C LYS A 68 -0.28 4.34 9.66
N GLU A 69 -0.72 5.57 9.48
CA GLU A 69 -1.91 6.12 10.15
C GLU A 69 -3.14 5.27 9.86
N ARG A 70 -3.38 4.92 8.59
CA ARG A 70 -4.47 4.02 8.21
C ARG A 70 -4.39 2.69 8.94
N LYS A 71 -3.20 2.11 9.10
CA LYS A 71 -3.02 0.84 9.82
C LYS A 71 -3.43 0.98 11.28
N GLU A 72 -3.12 2.09 11.93
CA GLU A 72 -3.53 2.38 13.31
C GLU A 72 -5.06 2.52 13.41
N VAL A 73 -5.68 3.27 12.49
CA VAL A 73 -7.15 3.40 12.41
C VAL A 73 -7.85 2.06 12.20
N VAL A 74 -7.32 1.21 11.30
CA VAL A 74 -7.86 -0.14 11.08
C VAL A 74 -7.74 -0.99 12.34
N ASN A 75 -6.63 -0.91 13.07
CA ASN A 75 -6.43 -1.66 14.30
C ASN A 75 -7.41 -1.20 15.40
N ASP A 76 -7.60 0.10 15.59
CA ASP A 76 -8.54 0.64 16.56
C ASP A 76 -10.00 0.22 16.25
N ARG A 77 -10.41 0.39 14.99
CA ARG A 77 -11.74 -0.04 14.54
C ARG A 77 -11.94 -1.55 14.68
N SER A 78 -10.93 -2.33 14.33
CA SER A 78 -10.96 -3.78 14.51
C SER A 78 -11.12 -4.15 15.98
N PHE A 79 -10.40 -3.50 16.88
CA PHE A 79 -10.50 -3.74 18.32
C PHE A 79 -11.89 -3.40 18.85
N ARG A 80 -12.49 -2.29 18.40
CA ARG A 80 -13.87 -1.92 18.75
C ARG A 80 -14.91 -2.94 18.27
N ILE A 81 -14.71 -3.52 17.08
CA ILE A 81 -15.58 -4.57 16.55
C ILE A 81 -15.40 -5.87 17.34
N GLU A 82 -14.15 -6.27 17.61
CA GLU A 82 -13.82 -7.49 18.35
C GLU A 82 -14.38 -7.48 19.78
N THR A 83 -14.30 -6.33 20.46
CA THR A 83 -14.80 -6.16 21.83
C THR A 83 -16.32 -6.04 21.91
N ASN A 84 -17.01 -5.86 20.79
CA ASN A 84 -18.45 -5.80 20.75
C ASN A 84 -19.06 -7.20 21.04
N CYS A 85 -19.84 -7.29 22.12
CA CYS A 85 -20.45 -8.53 22.58
C CYS A 85 -21.37 -9.17 21.52
N PHE A 86 -22.17 -8.38 20.80
CA PHE A 86 -23.04 -8.89 19.75
C PHE A 86 -22.24 -9.47 18.58
N PHE A 87 -21.17 -8.78 18.17
CA PHE A 87 -20.31 -9.27 17.10
C PHE A 87 -19.61 -10.58 17.48
N LYS A 88 -19.07 -10.65 18.70
CA LYS A 88 -18.40 -11.85 19.22
C LYS A 88 -19.36 -13.05 19.32
N ASN A 89 -20.56 -12.83 19.87
CA ASN A 89 -21.56 -13.88 20.01
C ASN A 89 -22.10 -14.32 18.64
N GLY A 90 -22.37 -13.36 17.75
CA GLY A 90 -22.82 -13.64 16.38
C GLY A 90 -21.78 -14.43 15.59
N THR A 91 -20.49 -14.07 15.71
CA THR A 91 -19.40 -14.82 15.08
C THR A 91 -19.29 -16.23 15.65
N GLY A 92 -19.42 -16.40 16.96
CA GLY A 92 -19.43 -17.73 17.59
C GLY A 92 -20.58 -18.62 17.10
N LEU A 93 -21.79 -18.06 16.99
CA LEU A 93 -22.94 -18.76 16.42
C LEU A 93 -22.72 -19.13 14.95
N ALA A 94 -22.21 -18.19 14.15
CA ALA A 94 -21.90 -18.43 12.74
C ALA A 94 -20.86 -19.55 12.57
N MET A 95 -19.78 -19.54 13.35
CA MET A 95 -18.74 -20.56 13.30
C MET A 95 -19.27 -21.94 13.73
N THR A 96 -20.14 -21.97 14.74
CA THR A 96 -20.80 -23.22 15.17
C THR A 96 -21.73 -23.75 14.08
N ALA A 97 -22.49 -22.87 13.41
CA ALA A 97 -23.36 -23.24 12.30
C ALA A 97 -22.59 -23.77 11.09
N VAL A 98 -21.46 -23.14 10.75
CA VAL A 98 -20.56 -23.62 9.69
C VAL A 98 -19.97 -24.98 10.05
N GLY A 99 -19.46 -25.15 11.28
CA GLY A 99 -18.89 -26.41 11.74
C GLY A 99 -19.90 -27.56 11.76
N SER A 100 -21.10 -27.30 12.29
CA SER A 100 -22.17 -28.30 12.31
C SER A 100 -22.66 -28.64 10.89
N GLY A 101 -22.74 -27.64 10.00
CA GLY A 101 -23.05 -27.85 8.59
C GLY A 101 -22.04 -28.73 7.88
N ILE A 102 -20.74 -28.49 8.08
CA ILE A 102 -19.66 -29.34 7.53
C ILE A 102 -19.77 -30.76 8.09
N HIS A 103 -19.99 -30.91 9.40
CA HIS A 103 -20.15 -32.21 10.04
C HIS A 103 -21.32 -32.99 9.45
N LEU A 104 -22.49 -32.36 9.32
CA LEU A 104 -23.66 -32.98 8.71
C LEU A 104 -23.44 -33.30 7.22
N GLY A 105 -22.75 -32.42 6.48
CA GLY A 105 -22.39 -32.66 5.09
C GLY A 105 -21.53 -33.92 4.93
N ILE A 106 -20.50 -34.07 5.78
CA ILE A 106 -19.65 -35.27 5.80
C ILE A 106 -20.47 -36.51 6.16
N TYR A 107 -21.40 -36.42 7.12
CA TYR A 107 -22.30 -37.53 7.45
C TYR A 107 -23.09 -38.02 6.23
N TYR A 108 -23.70 -37.11 5.46
CA TYR A 108 -24.46 -37.47 4.26
C TYR A 108 -23.56 -38.06 3.17
N ILE A 109 -22.34 -37.54 3.01
CA ILE A 109 -21.35 -38.10 2.08
C ILE A 109 -21.00 -39.54 2.49
N LEU A 110 -20.64 -39.79 3.75
CA LEU A 110 -20.35 -41.15 4.24
C LEU A 110 -21.52 -42.11 4.01
N ARG A 111 -22.74 -41.65 4.30
CA ARG A 111 -23.95 -42.45 4.09
C ARG A 111 -24.16 -42.79 2.61
N SER A 112 -23.95 -41.82 1.71
CA SER A 112 -24.07 -42.03 0.26
C SER A 112 -22.98 -42.92 -0.32
N ALA A 113 -21.78 -42.89 0.28
CA ALA A 113 -20.64 -43.73 -0.10
C ALA A 113 -20.76 -45.19 0.36
N GLY A 114 -21.86 -45.56 1.03
CA GLY A 114 -22.09 -46.93 1.51
C GLY A 114 -21.28 -47.29 2.75
N ALA A 115 -20.82 -46.30 3.53
CA ALA A 115 -20.14 -46.57 4.80
C ALA A 115 -21.06 -47.36 5.76
N SER A 116 -20.45 -48.18 6.61
CA SER A 116 -21.22 -49.01 7.55
C SER A 116 -22.08 -48.16 8.49
N TYR A 117 -23.24 -48.69 8.89
CA TYR A 117 -24.14 -48.00 9.82
C TYR A 117 -23.43 -47.60 11.12
N SER A 118 -22.60 -48.50 11.67
CA SER A 118 -21.77 -48.22 12.85
C SER A 118 -20.86 -47.01 12.62
N THR A 119 -20.15 -46.93 11.49
CA THR A 119 -19.28 -45.80 11.15
C THR A 119 -20.03 -44.48 11.07
N THR A 120 -21.21 -44.47 10.41
CA THR A 120 -22.01 -43.24 10.27
C THR A 120 -22.59 -42.76 11.61
N VAL A 121 -23.00 -43.66 12.48
CA VAL A 121 -23.51 -43.33 13.82
C VAL A 121 -22.39 -42.86 14.75
N THR A 122 -21.24 -43.53 14.73
CA THR A 122 -20.06 -43.09 15.49
C THR A 122 -19.62 -41.70 15.05
N PHE A 123 -19.63 -41.41 13.76
CA PHE A 123 -19.32 -40.08 13.24
C PHE A 123 -20.33 -39.03 13.70
N LEU A 124 -21.63 -39.34 13.73
CA LEU A 124 -22.65 -38.44 14.27
C LEU A 124 -22.45 -38.18 15.79
N ALA A 125 -22.03 -39.20 16.54
CA ALA A 125 -21.71 -39.08 17.96
C ALA A 125 -20.51 -38.17 18.24
N CYS A 126 -19.67 -37.86 17.23
CA CYS A 126 -18.56 -36.91 17.35
C CYS A 126 -18.99 -35.43 17.22
N ILE A 127 -20.28 -35.10 17.05
CA ILE A 127 -20.76 -33.71 17.01
C ILE A 127 -20.25 -32.86 18.21
N PRO A 128 -20.26 -33.32 19.46
CA PRO A 128 -19.74 -32.54 20.59
C PRO A 128 -18.27 -32.17 20.41
N VAL A 129 -17.46 -33.07 19.83
CA VAL A 129 -16.04 -32.79 19.53
C VAL A 129 -15.94 -31.67 18.51
N THR A 130 -16.74 -31.71 17.44
CA THR A 130 -16.78 -30.65 16.43
C THR A 130 -17.18 -29.31 17.04
N ILE A 131 -18.15 -29.28 17.94
CA ILE A 131 -18.57 -28.05 18.64
C ILE A 131 -17.41 -27.50 19.48
N ILE A 132 -16.74 -28.34 20.28
CA ILE A 132 -15.59 -27.93 21.09
C ILE A 132 -14.49 -27.34 20.21
N VAL A 133 -14.16 -28.02 19.11
CA VAL A 133 -13.16 -27.54 18.14
C VAL A 133 -13.57 -26.17 17.60
N THR A 134 -14.80 -26.01 17.09
CA THR A 134 -15.26 -24.71 16.57
C THR A 134 -15.29 -23.61 17.61
N ALA A 135 -15.62 -23.91 18.86
CA ALA A 135 -15.58 -22.95 19.96
C ALA A 135 -14.15 -22.47 20.25
N CYS A 136 -13.16 -23.37 20.17
CA CYS A 136 -11.74 -23.01 20.32
C CYS A 136 -11.21 -22.15 19.15
N PHE A 137 -11.73 -22.34 17.93
CA PHE A 137 -11.33 -21.54 16.76
C PHE A 137 -12.09 -20.21 16.61
N SER A 138 -13.23 -20.07 17.29
CA SER A 138 -14.09 -18.88 17.22
C SER A 138 -13.38 -17.56 17.57
N PRO A 139 -12.53 -17.47 18.61
CA PRO A 139 -11.81 -16.22 18.92
C PRO A 139 -10.88 -15.79 17.79
N CYS A 140 -10.14 -16.73 17.21
CA CYS A 140 -9.25 -16.47 16.07
C CYS A 140 -10.05 -15.97 14.85
N ALA A 141 -11.18 -16.62 14.55
CA ALA A 141 -12.06 -16.20 13.47
C ALA A 141 -12.64 -14.80 13.72
N THR A 142 -13.02 -14.49 14.96
CA THR A 142 -13.55 -13.18 15.36
C THR A 142 -12.53 -12.07 15.11
N ILE A 143 -11.26 -12.28 15.49
CA ILE A 143 -10.17 -11.31 15.25
C ILE A 143 -9.97 -11.07 13.75
N LEU A 144 -9.94 -12.15 12.95
CA LEU A 144 -9.72 -12.03 11.51
C LEU A 144 -10.88 -11.34 10.80
N LEU A 145 -12.13 -11.68 11.17
CA LEU A 145 -13.33 -11.07 10.62
C LEU A 145 -13.43 -9.59 11.02
N ALA A 146 -13.14 -9.24 12.28
CA ALA A 146 -13.10 -7.86 12.75
C ALA A 146 -12.08 -7.03 11.96
N LYS A 147 -10.87 -7.57 11.72
CA LYS A 147 -9.85 -6.93 10.88
C LYS A 147 -10.32 -6.78 9.44
N GLY A 148 -10.96 -7.80 8.88
CA GLY A 148 -11.51 -7.76 7.52
C GLY A 148 -12.55 -6.66 7.36
N ILE A 149 -13.51 -6.58 8.27
CA ILE A 149 -14.55 -5.55 8.29
C ILE A 149 -13.91 -4.17 8.46
N ALA A 150 -13.01 -4.01 9.44
CA ALA A 150 -12.31 -2.75 9.68
C ALA A 150 -11.53 -2.27 8.45
N ARG A 151 -10.91 -3.17 7.68
CA ARG A 151 -10.25 -2.84 6.41
C ARG A 151 -11.23 -2.42 5.33
N GLY A 152 -12.39 -3.06 5.24
CA GLY A 152 -13.41 -2.76 4.24
C GLY A 152 -14.11 -1.41 4.45
N ILE A 153 -14.29 -1.00 5.71
CA ILE A 153 -14.92 0.29 6.05
C ILE A 153 -13.93 1.45 6.17
N THR A 154 -12.63 1.17 6.13
CA THR A 154 -11.59 2.21 6.23
C THR A 154 -11.09 2.53 4.84
N PRO A 155 -11.28 3.77 4.35
CA PRO A 155 -10.89 4.15 3.01
C PRO A 155 -9.40 3.85 2.77
N SER A 156 -9.06 3.46 1.55
CA SER A 156 -7.67 3.26 1.15
C SER A 156 -6.92 4.58 1.15
N VAL A 157 -5.59 4.51 1.30
CA VAL A 157 -4.75 5.69 1.06
C VAL A 157 -4.95 6.07 -0.42
N PRO A 158 -5.28 7.33 -0.73
CA PRO A 158 -5.43 7.77 -2.10
C PRO A 158 -4.12 7.54 -2.85
N ASN A 159 -4.23 7.14 -4.12
CA ASN A 159 -3.08 7.21 -5.02
C ASN A 159 -2.76 8.69 -5.21
N GLU A 160 -1.64 9.12 -4.67
CA GLU A 160 -1.15 10.47 -4.85
C GLU A 160 -0.55 10.55 -6.26
N GLU A 161 -1.35 10.97 -7.23
CA GLU A 161 -0.86 11.29 -8.57
C GLU A 161 -0.19 12.66 -8.50
N ILE A 162 1.13 12.68 -8.71
CA ILE A 162 1.91 13.92 -8.70
C ILE A 162 1.80 14.54 -10.10
N ASP A 163 0.95 15.56 -10.25
CA ASP A 163 1.02 16.42 -11.43
C ASP A 163 2.21 17.38 -11.27
N LEU A 164 3.30 17.09 -11.98
CA LEU A 164 4.49 17.95 -11.99
C LEU A 164 4.18 19.38 -12.48
N THR A 165 3.08 19.59 -13.21
CA THR A 165 2.62 20.90 -13.66
C THR A 165 2.10 21.75 -12.51
N ASP A 166 1.32 21.14 -11.61
CA ASP A 166 0.76 21.81 -10.44
C ASP A 166 1.87 22.14 -9.43
N VAL A 167 2.85 21.24 -9.26
CA VAL A 167 4.03 21.49 -8.42
C VAL A 167 4.82 22.71 -8.93
N VAL A 168 5.01 22.84 -10.24
CA VAL A 168 5.69 24.01 -10.83
C VAL A 168 4.88 25.29 -10.59
N HIS A 169 3.56 25.24 -10.80
CA HIS A 169 2.68 26.39 -10.62
C HIS A 169 2.60 26.87 -9.16
N ASP A 170 2.56 25.95 -8.20
CA ASP A 170 2.46 26.27 -6.77
C ASP A 170 3.75 26.94 -6.26
N ILE A 171 4.91 26.49 -6.76
CA ILE A 171 6.21 27.08 -6.44
C ILE A 171 6.38 28.45 -7.08
N GLU A 172 5.96 28.63 -8.33
CA GLU A 172 5.95 29.96 -8.98
C GLU A 172 5.04 30.94 -8.23
N SER A 173 3.88 30.46 -7.76
CA SER A 173 2.92 31.24 -6.97
C SER A 173 3.47 31.65 -5.60
N GLN A 174 4.23 30.78 -4.93
CA GLN A 174 4.91 31.10 -3.68
C GLN A 174 6.08 32.08 -3.86
N LYS A 175 6.81 31.98 -4.99
CA LYS A 175 7.90 32.91 -5.35
C LYS A 175 7.38 34.32 -5.63
N LEU A 176 6.20 34.43 -6.26
CA LEU A 176 5.50 35.70 -6.49
C LEU A 176 4.98 36.35 -5.20
N LYS A 177 4.63 35.56 -4.16
CA LYS A 177 4.20 36.07 -2.85
C LYS A 177 5.35 36.50 -1.93
N THR A 178 6.56 36.04 -2.19
CA THR A 178 7.75 36.31 -1.35
C THR A 178 8.70 37.34 -1.97
N SER A 179 8.41 37.82 -3.18
CA SER A 179 9.14 38.93 -3.80
C SER A 179 8.53 40.27 -3.34
N PRO A 180 9.29 41.15 -2.66
CA PRO A 180 8.82 42.48 -2.27
C PRO A 180 8.58 43.40 -3.47
#